data_AF-A0A1V1W5V5-F1
#
_entry.id   AF-A0A1V1W5V5-F1
#
_cell.length_a   1.000
_cell.length_b   1.000
_cell.length_c   1.000
_cell.angle_alpha   90.00
_cell.angle_beta   90.00
_cell.angle_gamma   90.00
#
_symmetry.space_group_name_H-M   'P 1'
#
loop_
_entity.id
_entity.type
_entity.pdbx_description
1 polymer ?
#
loop_
_entity_poly.entity_id
_entity_poly.type
_entity_poly.pdbx_seq_one_letter_code
_entity_poly.pdbx_strand_id
1 'polypeptide(L)'
;MVLDNSSRQFDGLIGHDAGSSLTLTDVLRILVSKGTDVHVALRDVEHNHDFLRRLGSEPRIHTYLSADLHEKILVGWDWTLKGSMNFTWNGLQRNEESIDLQVGPTVASTQRLELRTRWLGGGE
;
A
#
# COMPACT_ATOMS: atom_id res chain seq x y z
N MET A 1 -3.48 -0.13 -9.47
CA MET A 1 -2.14 -0.46 -10.02
C MET A 1 -2.12 -1.94 -10.32
N VAL A 2 -1.49 -2.32 -11.44
CA VAL A 2 -1.28 -3.70 -11.86
C VAL A 2 0.23 -3.93 -11.91
N LEU A 3 0.70 -4.97 -11.24
CA LEU A 3 2.05 -5.50 -11.26
C LEU A 3 2.08 -6.65 -12.25
N ASP A 4 3.01 -6.57 -13.20
CA ASP A 4 3.25 -7.63 -14.16
C ASP A 4 4.08 -8.75 -13.50
N ASN A 5 3.47 -9.92 -13.32
CA ASN A 5 4.13 -11.14 -12.85
C ASN A 5 4.20 -12.21 -13.97
N SER A 6 4.12 -11.81 -15.23
CA SER A 6 4.18 -12.74 -16.37
C SER A 6 5.50 -13.53 -16.41
N SER A 7 6.58 -12.93 -15.92
CA SER A 7 7.90 -13.56 -15.78
C SER A 7 8.07 -14.44 -14.54
N ARG A 8 7.05 -14.51 -13.66
CA ARG A 8 7.04 -15.30 -12.41
C ARG A 8 8.19 -14.99 -11.45
N GLN A 9 8.81 -13.81 -11.59
CA GLN A 9 9.93 -13.39 -10.74
C GLN A 9 9.53 -13.18 -9.28
N PHE A 10 8.23 -13.02 -9.00
CA PHE A 10 7.73 -12.81 -7.65
C PHE A 10 7.25 -14.10 -6.97
N ASP A 11 7.19 -15.24 -7.67
CA ASP A 11 6.60 -16.50 -7.16
C ASP A 11 7.22 -16.96 -5.82
N GLY A 12 8.51 -16.72 -5.61
CA GLY A 12 9.18 -17.01 -4.33
C GLY A 12 8.65 -16.19 -3.14
N LEU A 13 8.07 -15.01 -3.41
CA LEU A 13 7.48 -14.11 -2.43
C LEU A 13 5.96 -14.29 -2.29
N ILE A 14 5.25 -14.41 -3.41
CA ILE A 14 3.78 -14.44 -3.49
C ILE A 14 3.17 -15.85 -3.50
N GLY A 15 3.96 -16.89 -3.79
CA GLY A 15 3.51 -18.26 -4.00
C GLY A 15 3.30 -18.60 -5.48
N HIS A 16 3.49 -19.88 -5.83
CA HIS A 16 3.45 -20.37 -7.22
C HIS A 16 2.06 -20.32 -7.87
N ASP A 17 0.99 -20.12 -7.09
CA ASP A 17 -0.38 -20.04 -7.58
C ASP A 17 -0.79 -18.62 -8.01
N ALA A 18 0.10 -17.64 -7.86
CA ALA A 18 -0.20 -16.27 -8.25
C ALA A 18 -0.30 -16.13 -9.77
N GLY A 19 -1.35 -15.44 -10.22
CA GLY A 19 -1.57 -15.16 -11.64
C GLY A 19 -0.46 -14.32 -12.27
N SER A 20 -0.41 -14.29 -13.60
CA SER A 20 0.55 -13.50 -14.39
C SER A 20 0.37 -11.98 -14.26
N SER A 21 -0.71 -11.53 -13.63
CA SER A 21 -1.01 -10.13 -13.37
C SER A 21 -1.59 -10.02 -11.97
N LEU A 22 -1.01 -9.14 -11.15
CA LEU A 22 -1.46 -8.91 -9.78
C LEU A 22 -1.83 -7.45 -9.62
N THR A 23 -3.01 -7.17 -9.08
CA THR A 23 -3.33 -5.81 -8.65
C THR A 23 -2.64 -5.49 -7.33
N LEU A 24 -2.51 -4.19 -6.99
CA LEU A 24 -2.06 -3.79 -5.65
C LEU A 24 -2.92 -4.41 -4.56
N THR A 25 -4.22 -4.53 -4.79
CA THR A 25 -5.16 -5.17 -3.88
C THR A 25 -4.82 -6.65 -3.66
N ASP A 26 -4.44 -7.38 -4.70
CA ASP A 26 -4.04 -8.78 -4.59
C ASP A 26 -2.77 -8.92 -3.76
N VAL A 27 -1.78 -8.05 -3.98
CA VAL A 27 -0.54 -8.04 -3.18
C VAL A 27 -0.82 -7.79 -1.70
N LEU A 28 -1.67 -6.81 -1.37
CA LEU A 28 -2.05 -6.54 0.02
C LEU A 28 -2.74 -7.75 0.66
N ARG A 29 -3.63 -8.43 -0.07
CA ARG A 29 -4.27 -9.66 0.40
C ARG A 29 -3.30 -10.81 0.62
N ILE A 30 -2.31 -10.96 -0.25
CA ILE A 30 -1.25 -11.97 -0.09
C ILE A 30 -0.41 -11.68 1.16
N LEU A 31 -0.13 -10.40 1.47
CA LEU A 31 0.55 -10.04 2.70
C LEU A 31 -0.28 -10.40 3.95
N VAL A 32 -1.58 -10.13 3.90
CA VAL A 32 -2.53 -10.48 4.97
C VAL A 32 -2.60 -11.99 5.18
N SER A 33 -2.69 -12.79 4.11
CA SER A 33 -2.73 -14.26 4.22
C SER A 33 -1.44 -14.85 4.80
N LYS A 34 -0.31 -14.14 4.66
CA LYS A 34 0.97 -14.46 5.30
C LYS A 34 1.10 -13.93 6.73
N GLY A 35 0.02 -13.36 7.30
CA GLY A 35 -0.03 -12.89 8.68
C GLY A 35 0.43 -11.45 8.90
N THR A 36 0.54 -10.66 7.84
CA THR A 36 0.89 -9.23 7.94
C THR A 36 -0.34 -8.39 8.29
N ASP A 37 -0.21 -7.52 9.28
CA ASP A 37 -1.22 -6.48 9.55
C ASP A 37 -1.07 -5.32 8.57
N VAL A 38 -2.11 -5.07 7.78
CA VAL A 38 -2.13 -4.08 6.71
C VAL A 38 -3.00 -2.92 7.11
N HIS A 39 -2.40 -1.73 7.16
CA HIS A 39 -3.10 -0.46 7.41
C HIS A 39 -3.17 0.33 6.12
N VAL A 40 -4.37 0.74 5.72
CA VAL A 40 -4.64 1.47 4.48
C VAL A 40 -5.37 2.76 4.82
N ALA A 41 -4.70 3.88 4.63
CA ALA A 41 -5.32 5.20 4.74
C ALA A 41 -5.53 5.78 3.34
N LEU A 42 -6.75 6.22 3.04
CA LEU A 42 -7.13 6.76 1.74
C LEU A 42 -7.89 8.07 1.90
N ARG A 43 -7.93 8.84 0.81
CA ARG A 43 -8.84 9.97 0.73
C ARG A 43 -10.28 9.48 0.60
N ASP A 44 -11.21 10.16 1.25
CA ASP A 44 -12.64 9.89 1.11
C ASP A 44 -13.20 10.46 -0.22
N VAL A 45 -13.07 9.69 -1.30
CA VAL A 45 -13.50 10.01 -2.67
C VAL A 45 -13.97 8.75 -3.39
N GLU A 46 -14.91 8.89 -4.32
CA GLU A 46 -15.62 7.78 -4.99
C GLU A 46 -14.70 6.63 -5.45
N HIS A 47 -13.62 6.94 -6.17
CA HIS A 47 -12.71 5.93 -6.70
C HIS A 47 -11.94 5.13 -5.63
N ASN A 48 -11.77 5.68 -4.42
CA ASN A 48 -11.14 4.95 -3.31
C ASN A 48 -12.10 3.96 -2.66
N HIS A 49 -13.41 4.20 -2.70
CA HIS A 49 -14.39 3.21 -2.22
C HIS A 49 -14.39 1.95 -3.09
N ASP A 50 -14.21 2.08 -4.40
CA ASP A 50 -14.08 0.93 -5.29
C ASP A 50 -12.82 0.11 -4.98
N PHE A 51 -11.70 0.78 -4.67
CA PHE A 51 -10.48 0.12 -4.19
C PHE A 51 -10.72 -0.64 -2.88
N LEU A 52 -11.38 -0.01 -1.90
CA LEU A 52 -11.72 -0.63 -0.62
C LEU A 52 -12.67 -1.82 -0.80
N ARG A 53 -13.66 -1.71 -1.69
CA ARG A 53 -14.58 -2.80 -2.02
C ARG A 53 -13.84 -4.01 -2.59
N ARG A 54 -12.84 -3.77 -3.45
CA ARG A 54 -11.97 -4.83 -3.99
C ARG A 54 -11.06 -5.42 -2.93
N LEU A 55 -10.50 -4.60 -2.03
CA LEU A 55 -9.67 -5.05 -0.91
C LEU A 55 -10.45 -5.94 0.06
N GLY A 56 -11.73 -5.65 0.22
CA GLY A 56 -12.61 -6.37 1.12
C GLY A 56 -12.29 -6.06 2.59
N SER A 57 -12.96 -6.79 3.47
CA SER A 57 -12.76 -6.69 4.91
C SER A 57 -12.16 -8.00 5.41
N GLU A 58 -11.04 -7.90 6.11
CA GLU A 58 -10.35 -9.00 6.76
C GLU A 58 -9.88 -8.52 8.15
N PRO A 59 -9.76 -9.39 9.16
CA PRO A 59 -9.40 -8.97 10.53
C PRO A 59 -8.08 -8.19 10.64
N ARG A 60 -7.14 -8.43 9.73
CA ARG A 60 -5.81 -7.82 9.67
C ARG A 60 -5.74 -6.65 8.68
N ILE A 61 -6.87 -6.23 8.10
CA ILE A 61 -6.96 -5.06 7.23
C ILE A 61 -7.65 -3.95 8.01
N HIS A 62 -6.91 -2.88 8.26
CA HIS A 62 -7.41 -1.69 8.94
C HIS A 62 -7.48 -0.55 7.94
N THR A 63 -8.67 0.03 7.76
CA THR A 63 -8.89 1.11 6.80
C THR A 63 -9.17 2.43 7.50
N TYR A 64 -8.67 3.52 6.94
CA TYR A 64 -8.93 4.88 7.41
C TYR A 64 -9.27 5.78 6.21
N LEU A 65 -10.30 6.60 6.36
CA LEU A 65 -10.75 7.55 5.35
C LEU A 65 -10.69 8.96 5.92
N SER A 66 -10.15 9.89 5.14
CA SER A 66 -10.09 11.30 5.50
C SER A 66 -10.17 12.18 4.24
N ALA A 67 -10.91 13.27 4.29
CA ALA A 67 -11.02 14.20 3.17
C ALA A 67 -9.66 14.86 2.81
N ASP A 68 -8.80 15.07 3.82
CA ASP A 68 -7.55 15.83 3.70
C ASP A 68 -6.31 14.96 3.41
N LEU A 69 -6.49 13.66 3.15
CA LEU A 69 -5.37 12.77 2.88
C LEU A 69 -4.81 12.98 1.47
N HIS A 70 -3.57 13.51 1.39
CA HIS A 70 -2.87 13.80 0.13
C HIS A 70 -1.49 13.12 0.00
N GLU A 71 -1.04 12.45 1.06
CA GLU A 71 0.26 11.77 1.10
C GLU A 71 0.23 10.47 0.31
N LYS A 72 1.35 10.16 -0.36
CA LYS A 72 1.55 8.89 -1.05
C LYS A 72 2.80 8.23 -0.52
N ILE A 73 2.58 7.36 0.45
CA ILE A 73 3.64 6.69 1.18
C ILE A 73 3.29 5.22 1.37
N LEU A 74 4.28 4.35 1.22
CA LEU A 74 4.24 2.97 1.67
C LEU A 74 5.36 2.77 2.68
N VAL A 75 5.08 2.05 3.75
CA VAL A 75 6.05 1.76 4.80
C VAL A 75 6.04 0.27 5.09
N GLY A 76 7.20 -0.36 4.89
CA GLY A 76 7.44 -1.73 5.26
C GLY A 76 8.06 -1.87 6.65
N TRP A 77 8.69 -3.02 6.89
CA TRP A 77 9.37 -3.28 8.16
C TRP A 77 10.62 -2.42 8.34
N ASP A 78 11.41 -2.29 7.28
CA ASP A 78 12.73 -1.67 7.24
C ASP A 78 12.91 -0.76 6.02
N TRP A 79 11.83 -0.35 5.38
CA TRP A 79 11.88 0.55 4.23
C TRP A 79 10.68 1.50 4.20
N THR A 80 10.87 2.64 3.54
CA THR A 80 9.82 3.60 3.21
C THR A 80 9.92 3.98 1.74
N LEU A 81 8.78 4.03 1.06
CA LEU A 81 8.65 4.50 -0.31
C LEU A 81 7.73 5.72 -0.33
N LYS A 82 8.24 6.87 -0.76
CA LYS A 82 7.49 8.12 -0.88
C LYS A 82 7.49 8.56 -2.34
N GLY A 83 6.40 9.19 -2.78
CA GLY A 83 6.32 9.75 -4.13
C GLY A 83 5.41 10.96 -4.21
N SER A 84 5.59 11.77 -5.25
CA SER A 84 4.69 12.88 -5.58
C SER A 84 3.31 12.39 -6.09
N MET A 85 3.23 11.12 -6.50
CA MET A 85 2.07 10.53 -7.17
C MET A 85 1.32 9.46 -6.42
N ASN A 86 0.07 9.31 -6.80
CA ASN A 86 -0.74 8.14 -6.46
C ASN A 86 -0.13 6.87 -7.05
N PHE A 87 -0.19 5.77 -6.28
CA PHE A 87 0.19 4.42 -6.71
C PHE A 87 -0.81 3.87 -7.75
N THR A 88 -0.81 4.47 -8.93
CA THR A 88 -1.62 4.11 -10.10
C THR A 88 -0.70 3.78 -11.27
N TRP A 89 -1.21 3.00 -12.23
CA TRP A 89 -0.44 2.63 -13.42
C TRP A 89 0.00 3.88 -14.21
N ASN A 90 -0.94 4.79 -14.44
CA ASN A 90 -0.67 6.05 -15.12
C ASN A 90 0.35 6.90 -14.37
N GLY A 91 0.32 6.82 -13.04
CA GLY A 91 1.30 7.52 -12.26
C GLY A 91 2.70 6.97 -12.50
N LEU A 92 2.93 5.69 -12.21
CA LEU A 92 4.27 5.10 -12.29
C LEU A 92 4.92 5.08 -13.68
N GLN A 93 4.14 5.07 -14.77
CA GLN A 93 4.69 4.94 -16.13
C GLN A 93 4.75 6.23 -16.96
N ARG A 94 3.99 7.28 -16.61
CA ARG A 94 3.76 8.40 -17.55
C ARG A 94 4.20 9.78 -17.07
N ASN A 95 4.41 9.98 -15.78
CA ASN A 95 4.81 11.29 -15.27
C ASN A 95 6.30 11.28 -14.87
N GLU A 96 7.01 12.37 -15.15
CA GLU A 96 8.37 12.66 -14.68
C GLU A 96 8.38 12.88 -13.16
N GLU A 97 8.15 11.82 -12.39
CA GLU A 97 7.92 11.94 -10.97
C GLU A 97 8.95 11.22 -10.13
N SER A 98 9.28 11.84 -9.00
CA SER A 98 10.28 11.32 -8.09
C SER A 98 9.68 10.27 -7.17
N ILE A 99 10.40 9.16 -7.06
CA ILE A 99 10.17 8.11 -6.08
C ILE A 99 11.40 8.09 -5.18
N ASP A 100 11.19 8.26 -3.88
CA ASP A 100 12.22 8.18 -2.86
C ASP A 100 12.06 6.87 -2.08
N LEU A 101 13.05 5.98 -2.23
CA LEU A 101 13.15 4.74 -1.47
C LEU A 101 14.24 4.90 -0.41
N GLN A 102 13.86 4.81 0.86
CA GLN A 102 14.79 4.80 1.98
C GLN A 102 14.74 3.43 2.66
N VAL A 103 15.91 2.86 2.92
CA VAL A 103 16.07 1.58 3.60
C VAL A 103 16.75 1.82 4.95
N GLY A 104 16.16 1.29 6.01
CA GLY A 104 16.64 1.39 7.38
C GLY A 104 15.49 1.20 8.39
N PRO A 105 15.66 0.32 9.41
CA PRO A 105 14.61 0.07 10.40
C PRO A 105 14.26 1.31 11.23
N THR A 106 15.21 2.22 11.46
CA THR A 106 14.98 3.48 12.18
C THR A 106 14.04 4.40 11.41
N VAL A 107 14.28 4.61 10.12
CA VAL A 107 13.42 5.47 9.28
C VAL A 107 12.01 4.87 9.18
N ALA A 108 11.91 3.56 8.93
CA ALA A 108 10.63 2.88 8.81
C ALA A 108 9.83 2.84 10.12
N SER A 109 10.49 2.65 11.28
CA SER A 109 9.81 2.68 12.58
C SER A 109 9.31 4.07 12.95
N THR A 110 10.12 5.12 12.77
CA THR A 110 9.69 6.51 12.96
C THR A 110 8.48 6.83 12.09
N GLN A 111 8.55 6.48 10.79
CA GLN A 111 7.45 6.76 9.88
C GLN A 111 6.16 6.02 10.26
N ARG A 112 6.25 4.73 10.68
CA ARG A 112 5.09 3.99 11.18
C ARG A 112 4.46 4.65 12.39
N LEU A 113 5.27 5.16 13.33
CA LEU A 113 4.78 5.86 14.51
C LEU A 113 4.04 7.16 14.14
N GLU A 114 4.59 7.96 13.22
CA GLU A 114 3.95 9.18 12.72
C GLU A 114 2.59 8.88 12.09
N LEU A 115 2.55 7.92 11.16
CA LEU A 115 1.32 7.54 10.46
C LEU A 115 0.27 6.96 11.42
N ARG A 116 0.69 6.13 12.36
CA ARG A 116 -0.17 5.59 13.41
C ARG A 116 -0.74 6.70 14.29
N THR A 117 0.08 7.66 14.71
CA THR A 117 -0.39 8.78 15.54
C THR A 117 -1.43 9.62 14.78
N ARG A 118 -1.19 9.87 13.49
CA ARG A 118 -2.08 10.69 12.67
C ARG A 118 -3.40 10.00 12.33
N TRP A 119 -3.39 8.70 12.06
CA TRP A 119 -4.57 7.99 11.54
C TRP A 119 -5.28 7.11 12.58
N LEU A 120 -4.56 6.62 13.59
CA LEU A 120 -5.13 5.80 14.68
C LEU A 120 -5.32 6.62 15.98
N GLY A 121 -4.80 7.84 16.05
CA GLY A 121 -4.93 8.73 17.22
C GLY A 121 -6.08 9.74 17.16
N GLY A 122 -6.86 9.77 16.08
CA GLY A 122 -8.00 10.68 15.90
C GLY A 122 -9.36 10.11 16.31
N GLY A 123 -9.38 9.03 17.09
CA GLY A 123 -10.61 8.46 17.64
C GLY A 123 -10.95 9.08 18.99
N GLU A 124 -11.75 10.14 18.98
CA GLU A 124 -12.68 10.51 20.06
C GLU A 124 -14.12 10.22 19.61
#